data_AF-A0A938YHA6-F1
#
_entry.id   AF-A0A938YHA6-F1
#
_cell.length_a   1.000
_cell.length_b   1.000
_cell.length_c   1.000
_cell.angle_alpha   90.00
_cell.angle_beta   90.00
_cell.angle_gamma   90.00
#
_symmetry.space_group_name_H-M   'P 1'
#
loop_
_entity.id
_entity.type
_entity.pdbx_description
1 polymer ?
#
loop_
_entity_poly.entity_id
_entity_poly.type
_entity_poly.pdbx_seq_one_letter_code
_entity_poly.pdbx_strand_id
1 'polypeptide(L)'
;MALPTGPVTLTVPTDDIQPPANPPAPTLDVPAGASQKTVGGAEDFVKWWFGLPVAAINRGSTQVIRAYSAPACGECDRLISETEESIRERWSARPAENPAVVILDSIVAQDLATISLVGFAPATDYLDASGAVVETDTAYSVTAAVDVVWTGTQWQVAQVRGVE
;
A
#
# COMPACT_ATOMS: atom_id res chain seq x y z
N MET A 1 -5.52 68.82 -2.15
CA MET A 1 -4.72 67.93 -3.03
C MET A 1 -5.20 66.52 -2.76
N ALA A 2 -5.83 65.87 -3.75
CA ALA A 2 -6.48 64.57 -3.60
C ALA A 2 -5.58 63.45 -4.15
N LEU A 3 -5.50 62.32 -3.44
CA LEU A 3 -4.81 61.09 -3.87
C LEU A 3 -5.73 60.27 -4.79
N PRO A 4 -5.25 59.71 -5.91
CA PRO A 4 -6.06 58.80 -6.71
C PRO A 4 -6.09 57.40 -6.09
N THR A 5 -7.28 56.94 -5.69
CA THR A 5 -7.61 55.54 -5.42
C THR A 5 -8.02 54.86 -6.73
N GLY A 6 -7.09 54.17 -7.38
CA GLY A 6 -7.37 53.24 -8.48
C GLY A 6 -7.19 51.79 -8.00
N PRO A 7 -7.98 50.83 -8.48
CA PRO A 7 -7.76 49.43 -8.17
C PRO A 7 -6.50 48.92 -8.88
N VAL A 8 -5.59 48.29 -8.14
CA VAL A 8 -4.44 47.58 -8.69
C VAL A 8 -4.92 46.20 -9.12
N THR A 9 -5.06 45.98 -10.42
CA THR A 9 -5.32 44.64 -10.97
C THR A 9 -4.01 43.86 -10.98
N LEU A 10 -3.89 42.84 -10.14
CA LEU A 10 -2.81 41.85 -10.20
C LEU A 10 -3.12 40.87 -11.33
N THR A 11 -2.49 41.04 -12.48
CA THR A 11 -2.43 40.01 -13.53
C THR A 11 -1.44 38.93 -13.09
N VAL A 12 -1.95 37.81 -12.58
CA VAL A 12 -1.16 36.58 -12.44
C VAL A 12 -0.90 36.03 -13.84
N PRO A 13 0.34 35.77 -14.26
CA PRO A 13 0.61 35.06 -15.51
C PRO A 13 0.00 33.68 -15.42
N THR A 14 -0.88 33.34 -16.37
CA THR A 14 -1.38 31.98 -16.58
C THR A 14 -0.25 31.15 -17.19
N ASP A 15 0.76 30.83 -16.38
CA ASP A 15 1.75 29.81 -16.72
C ASP A 15 1.13 28.44 -16.41
N ASP A 16 1.16 27.58 -17.44
CA ASP A 16 0.81 26.17 -17.49
C ASP A 16 0.36 25.51 -16.16
N ILE A 17 -0.95 25.48 -15.91
CA ILE A 17 -1.53 24.41 -15.09
C ILE A 17 -1.63 23.18 -15.97
N GLN A 18 -0.49 22.54 -16.24
CA GLN A 18 -0.52 21.12 -16.57
C GLN A 18 -1.12 20.41 -15.35
N PRO A 19 -2.17 19.59 -15.51
CA PRO A 19 -2.60 18.68 -14.45
C PRO A 19 -1.37 17.88 -14.01
N PRO A 20 -1.08 17.73 -12.71
CA PRO A 20 0.00 16.87 -12.27
C PRO A 20 -0.20 15.50 -12.92
N ALA A 21 0.82 15.03 -13.63
CA ALA A 21 0.77 13.81 -14.44
C ALA A 21 0.50 12.53 -13.62
N ASN A 22 0.44 12.65 -12.29
CA ASN A 22 -0.11 11.64 -11.40
C ASN A 22 -0.84 12.34 -10.24
N PRO A 23 -2.11 12.02 -9.97
CA PRO A 23 -2.71 12.38 -8.69
C PRO A 23 -1.85 11.81 -7.54
N PRO A 24 -1.69 12.53 -6.42
CA PRO A 24 -1.02 11.97 -5.25
C PRO A 24 -1.68 10.64 -4.92
N ALA A 25 -0.86 9.63 -4.63
CA ALA A 25 -1.41 8.35 -4.23
C ALA A 25 -2.40 8.55 -3.08
N PRO A 26 -3.60 7.95 -3.09
CA PRO A 26 -4.46 7.98 -1.93
C PRO A 26 -3.67 7.38 -0.78
N THR A 27 -3.22 8.25 0.13
CA THR A 27 -2.37 7.85 1.25
C THR A 27 -3.23 7.02 2.18
N LEU A 28 -3.05 5.71 2.15
CA LEU A 28 -3.29 4.96 3.37
C LEU A 28 -2.23 5.45 4.36
N ASP A 29 -2.66 5.99 5.50
CA ASP A 29 -1.74 6.54 6.48
C ASP A 29 -0.76 5.45 6.90
N VAL A 30 0.51 5.64 6.53
CA VAL A 30 1.59 4.75 6.96
C VAL A 30 1.74 4.93 8.47
N PRO A 31 1.71 3.85 9.26
CA PRO A 31 1.91 3.95 10.70
C PRO A 31 3.22 4.66 11.03
N ALA A 32 3.23 5.51 12.05
CA ALA A 32 4.41 6.28 12.41
C ALA A 32 5.65 5.39 12.69
N GLY A 33 5.44 4.19 13.25
CA GLY A 33 6.50 3.19 13.44
C GLY A 33 7.08 2.70 12.11
N ALA A 34 6.22 2.42 11.13
CA ALA A 34 6.59 1.95 9.79
C ALA A 34 7.38 2.97 8.95
N SER A 35 7.46 4.23 9.38
CA SER A 35 8.24 5.28 8.71
C SER A 35 9.64 5.48 9.30
N GLN A 36 10.13 4.54 10.12
CA GLN A 36 11.43 4.64 10.76
C GLN A 36 12.43 3.65 10.16
N LYS A 37 13.66 4.10 9.90
CA LYS A 37 14.77 3.22 9.50
C LYS A 37 15.34 2.47 10.70
N THR A 38 14.53 1.56 11.26
CA THR A 38 14.87 0.71 12.39
C THR A 38 14.33 -0.70 12.14
N VAL A 39 14.77 -1.68 12.94
CA VAL A 39 14.22 -3.06 12.87
C VAL A 39 12.71 -3.05 13.11
N GLY A 40 12.27 -2.42 14.20
CA GLY A 40 10.84 -2.30 14.51
C GLY A 40 10.06 -1.54 13.42
N GLY A 41 10.67 -0.54 12.79
CA GLY A 41 10.05 0.16 11.67
C GLY A 41 9.88 -0.73 10.42
N ALA A 42 10.85 -1.60 10.12
CA ALA A 42 10.71 -2.58 9.05
C ALA A 42 9.61 -3.61 9.38
N GLU A 43 9.55 -4.10 10.61
CA GLU A 43 8.50 -5.02 11.06
C GLU A 43 7.10 -4.39 10.97
N ASP A 44 6.93 -3.18 11.48
CA ASP A 44 5.66 -2.46 11.44
C ASP A 44 5.24 -2.14 10.00
N PHE A 45 6.21 -1.82 9.14
CA PHE A 45 5.98 -1.65 7.71
C PHE A 45 5.47 -2.93 7.06
N VAL A 46 6.10 -4.08 7.31
CA VAL A 46 5.66 -5.36 6.73
C VAL A 46 4.26 -5.73 7.21
N LYS A 47 3.96 -5.61 8.51
CA LYS A 47 2.62 -5.86 9.05
C LYS A 47 1.56 -5.01 8.36
N TRP A 48 1.85 -3.73 8.17
CA TRP A 48 0.96 -2.80 7.46
C TRP A 48 0.81 -3.15 5.98
N TRP A 49 1.90 -3.51 5.30
CA TRP A 49 1.91 -3.82 3.87
C TRP A 49 1.00 -5.00 3.51
N PHE A 50 0.93 -6.04 4.35
CA PHE A 50 0.01 -7.18 4.16
C PHE A 50 -1.48 -6.80 4.22
N GLY A 51 -1.83 -5.65 4.81
CA GLY A 51 -3.21 -5.15 4.80
C GLY A 51 -3.58 -4.38 3.53
N LEU A 52 -2.60 -4.03 2.69
CA LEU A 52 -2.83 -3.19 1.51
C LEU A 52 -3.73 -3.80 0.44
N PRO A 53 -3.70 -5.11 0.13
CA PRO A 53 -4.55 -5.69 -0.92
C PRO A 53 -6.04 -5.46 -0.65
N VAL A 54 -6.51 -5.83 0.54
CA VAL A 54 -7.91 -5.61 0.95
C VAL A 54 -8.28 -4.12 0.90
N ALA A 55 -7.39 -3.25 1.39
CA ALA A 55 -7.61 -1.81 1.34
C ALA A 55 -7.66 -1.27 -0.10
N ALA A 56 -6.83 -1.80 -0.99
CA ALA A 56 -6.74 -1.42 -2.39
C ALA A 56 -7.99 -1.84 -3.19
N ILE A 57 -8.49 -3.07 -2.97
CA ILE A 57 -9.77 -3.55 -3.53
C ILE A 57 -10.89 -2.59 -3.14
N ASN A 58 -11.05 -2.35 -1.83
CA ASN A 58 -12.13 -1.52 -1.30
C ASN A 58 -12.04 -0.04 -1.69
N ARG A 59 -10.84 0.47 -1.99
CA ARG A 59 -10.61 1.83 -2.49
C ARG A 59 -10.63 1.93 -4.02
N GLY A 60 -10.66 0.81 -4.73
CA GLY A 60 -10.57 0.79 -6.18
C GLY A 60 -9.21 1.26 -6.74
N SER A 61 -8.11 1.09 -6.00
CA SER A 61 -6.78 1.57 -6.44
C SER A 61 -5.61 0.78 -5.88
N THR A 62 -4.71 0.32 -6.76
CA THR A 62 -3.44 -0.35 -6.42
C THR A 62 -2.27 0.60 -6.25
N GLN A 63 -2.49 1.91 -6.37
CA GLN A 63 -1.42 2.91 -6.35
C GLN A 63 -0.59 2.86 -5.07
N VAL A 64 -1.22 2.56 -3.92
CA VAL A 64 -0.51 2.40 -2.64
C VAL A 64 0.39 1.16 -2.66
N ILE A 65 -0.07 0.02 -3.17
CA ILE A 65 0.76 -1.19 -3.26
C ILE A 65 1.98 -0.91 -4.14
N ARG A 66 1.78 -0.26 -5.29
CA ARG A 66 2.86 0.14 -6.21
C ARG A 66 3.87 1.09 -5.55
N ALA A 67 3.42 2.06 -4.75
CA ALA A 67 4.30 3.02 -4.09
C ALA A 67 5.24 2.39 -3.04
N TYR A 68 4.81 1.29 -2.41
CA TYR A 68 5.54 0.57 -1.37
C TYR A 68 6.13 -0.77 -1.83
N SER A 69 6.17 -1.00 -3.13
CA SER A 69 6.79 -2.16 -3.76
C SER A 69 7.97 -1.71 -4.63
N ALA A 70 9.10 -2.40 -4.53
CA ALA A 70 10.22 -2.15 -5.42
C ALA A 70 9.89 -2.66 -6.83
N PRO A 71 10.40 -2.02 -7.90
CA PRO A 71 10.06 -2.39 -9.29
C PRO A 71 10.40 -3.82 -9.72
N ALA A 72 11.27 -4.52 -8.98
CA ALA A 72 11.70 -5.89 -9.27
C ALA A 72 11.02 -6.94 -8.38
N CYS A 73 10.03 -6.54 -7.56
CA CYS A 73 9.32 -7.45 -6.66
C CYS A 73 8.24 -8.25 -7.43
N GLY A 74 8.59 -9.44 -7.92
CA GLY A 74 7.67 -10.27 -8.71
C GLY A 74 6.38 -10.67 -7.96
N GLU A 75 6.48 -10.92 -6.65
CA GLU A 75 5.30 -11.22 -5.83
C GLU A 75 4.39 -10.00 -5.65
N CYS A 76 4.98 -8.80 -5.57
CA CYS A 76 4.24 -7.55 -5.52
C CYS A 76 3.48 -7.32 -6.84
N ASP A 77 4.09 -7.62 -7.99
CA ASP A 77 3.44 -7.52 -9.29
C ASP A 77 2.26 -8.49 -9.42
N ARG A 78 2.44 -9.73 -8.95
CA ARG A 78 1.35 -10.74 -8.88
C ARG A 78 0.18 -10.20 -8.06
N LEU A 79 0.47 -9.72 -6.84
CA LEU A 79 -0.53 -9.19 -5.91
C LEU A 79 -1.27 -7.98 -6.48
N ILE A 80 -0.55 -7.06 -7.14
CA ILE A 80 -1.14 -5.92 -7.83
C ILE A 80 -2.07 -6.38 -8.94
N SER A 81 -1.67 -7.36 -9.75
CA SER A 81 -2.49 -7.88 -10.85
C SER A 81 -3.81 -8.47 -10.34
N GLU A 82 -3.76 -9.32 -9.31
CA GLU A 82 -4.96 -9.93 -8.69
C GLU A 82 -5.88 -8.88 -8.06
N THR A 83 -5.28 -7.88 -7.42
CA THR A 83 -6.02 -6.75 -6.86
C THR A 83 -6.70 -5.93 -7.97
N GLU A 84 -6.03 -5.69 -9.10
CA GLU A 84 -6.59 -4.97 -10.25
C GLU A 84 -7.72 -5.73 -10.93
N GLU A 85 -7.66 -7.06 -10.96
CA GLU A 85 -8.74 -7.91 -11.42
C GLU A 85 -9.97 -7.74 -10.54
N SER A 86 -9.83 -7.87 -9.22
CA SER A 86 -10.92 -7.65 -8.26
C SER A 86 -11.55 -6.25 -8.39
N ILE A 87 -10.72 -5.21 -8.57
CA ILE A 87 -11.19 -3.83 -8.79
C ILE A 87 -11.97 -3.72 -10.10
N ARG A 88 -11.51 -4.36 -11.17
CA ARG A 88 -12.16 -4.34 -12.49
C ARG A 88 -13.54 -4.99 -12.44
N GLU A 89 -13.66 -6.08 -11.69
CA GLU A 89 -14.93 -6.76 -11.41
C GLU A 89 -15.84 -5.99 -10.44
N ARG A 90 -15.37 -4.83 -9.93
CA ARG A 90 -16.05 -3.97 -8.96
C ARG A 90 -16.38 -4.70 -7.66
N TRP A 91 -15.49 -5.61 -7.27
CA TRP A 91 -15.64 -6.33 -6.02
C TRP A 91 -15.24 -5.46 -4.83
N SER A 92 -15.83 -5.77 -3.69
CA SER A 92 -15.35 -5.34 -2.37
C SER A 92 -14.94 -6.56 -1.57
N ALA A 93 -13.93 -6.42 -0.72
CA ALA A 93 -13.43 -7.49 0.13
C ALA A 93 -13.88 -7.25 1.58
N ARG A 94 -14.55 -8.25 2.17
CA ARG A 94 -15.00 -8.24 3.56
C ARG A 94 -14.37 -9.43 4.31
N PRO A 95 -13.21 -9.21 4.96
CA PRO A 95 -12.59 -10.25 5.77
C PRO A 95 -13.42 -10.49 7.05
N ALA A 96 -13.47 -11.74 7.50
CA ALA A 96 -14.18 -12.12 8.72
C ALA A 96 -13.55 -11.52 9.99
N GLU A 97 -12.23 -11.29 9.94
CA GLU A 97 -11.43 -10.70 11.01
C GLU A 97 -10.35 -9.78 10.40
N ASN A 98 -9.52 -9.14 11.23
CA ASN A 98 -8.35 -8.44 10.69
C ASN A 98 -7.23 -9.44 10.38
N PRO A 99 -6.50 -9.27 9.26
CA PRO A 99 -5.31 -10.07 9.01
C PRO A 99 -4.29 -9.87 10.13
N ALA A 100 -3.59 -10.94 10.49
CA ALA A 100 -2.57 -10.91 11.53
C ALA A 100 -1.21 -11.33 10.94
N VAL A 101 -0.14 -10.71 11.44
CA VAL A 101 1.22 -11.05 11.06
C VAL A 101 2.03 -11.23 12.33
N VAL A 102 2.62 -12.41 12.49
CA VAL A 102 3.52 -12.76 13.59
C VAL A 102 4.94 -12.76 13.06
N ILE A 103 5.79 -11.88 13.59
CA ILE A 103 7.20 -11.84 13.25
C ILE A 103 7.92 -12.96 13.99
N LEU A 104 8.64 -13.80 13.24
CA LEU A 104 9.45 -14.90 13.77
C LEU A 104 10.89 -14.46 14.03
N ASP A 105 11.46 -13.72 13.07
CA ASP A 105 12.83 -13.23 13.13
C ASP A 105 13.00 -11.99 12.24
N SER A 106 14.01 -11.17 12.52
CA SER A 106 14.30 -9.96 11.76
C SER A 106 15.80 -9.70 11.73
N ILE A 107 16.37 -9.68 10.52
CA ILE A 107 17.78 -9.41 10.27
C ILE A 107 17.88 -8.08 9.54
N VAL A 108 18.70 -7.16 10.04
CA VAL A 108 18.91 -5.84 9.40
C VAL A 108 20.38 -5.62 9.10
N ALA A 109 20.64 -5.24 7.85
CA ALA A 109 21.96 -4.89 7.34
C ALA A 109 21.86 -3.59 6.51
N GLN A 110 22.33 -2.49 7.07
CA GLN A 110 22.33 -1.16 6.44
C GLN A 110 20.92 -0.69 6.01
N ASP A 111 20.65 -0.72 4.71
CA ASP A 111 19.38 -0.31 4.09
C ASP A 111 18.47 -1.50 3.77
N LEU A 112 18.88 -2.73 4.10
CA LEU A 112 18.11 -3.95 3.87
C LEU A 112 17.67 -4.55 5.20
N ALA A 113 16.41 -4.99 5.27
CA ALA A 113 15.91 -5.84 6.33
C ALA A 113 15.23 -7.09 5.74
N THR A 114 15.51 -8.25 6.31
CA THR A 114 14.82 -9.50 6.02
C THR A 114 13.96 -9.86 7.23
N ILE A 115 12.65 -9.97 7.01
CA ILE A 115 11.65 -10.22 8.03
C ILE A 115 11.06 -11.61 7.79
N SER A 116 11.33 -12.56 8.69
CA SER A 116 10.69 -13.88 8.67
C SER A 116 9.40 -13.82 9.48
N LEU A 117 8.30 -14.32 8.95
CA LEU A 117 6.98 -14.17 9.56
C LEU A 117 6.04 -15.33 9.25
N VAL A 118 4.96 -15.41 10.02
CA VAL A 118 3.73 -16.13 9.67
C VAL A 118 2.62 -15.10 9.49
N GLY A 119 2.05 -15.04 8.30
CA GLY A 119 0.84 -14.28 7.99
C GLY A 119 -0.40 -15.16 8.18
N PHE A 120 -1.46 -14.59 8.73
CA PHE A 120 -2.76 -15.22 8.89
C PHE A 120 -3.78 -14.40 8.11
N ALA A 121 -4.24 -14.95 6.99
CA ALA A 121 -5.31 -14.39 6.20
C ALA A 121 -6.64 -14.98 6.69
N PRO A 122 -7.57 -14.16 7.19
CA PRO A 122 -8.89 -14.64 7.58
C PRO A 122 -9.70 -15.01 6.34
N ALA A 123 -10.77 -15.78 6.54
CA ALA A 123 -11.74 -16.01 5.46
C ALA A 123 -12.27 -14.65 4.96
N THR A 124 -12.37 -14.50 3.65
CA THR A 124 -12.73 -13.22 3.03
C THR A 124 -13.83 -13.43 2.01
N ASP A 125 -14.97 -12.75 2.21
CA ASP A 125 -16.01 -12.68 1.19
C ASP A 125 -15.64 -11.57 0.20
N TYR A 126 -15.71 -11.88 -1.09
CA TYR A 126 -15.74 -10.88 -2.15
C TYR A 126 -17.18 -10.66 -2.58
N LEU A 127 -17.59 -9.39 -2.60
CA LEU A 127 -18.94 -8.98 -2.89
C LEU A 127 -18.99 -8.15 -4.17
N ASP A 128 -19.97 -8.41 -5.02
CA ASP A 128 -20.25 -7.57 -6.19
C ASP A 128 -20.84 -6.20 -5.81
N ALA A 129 -21.12 -5.37 -6.81
CA ALA A 129 -21.71 -4.06 -6.63
C ALA A 129 -23.13 -4.07 -6.00
N SER A 130 -23.82 -5.21 -5.99
CA SER A 130 -25.11 -5.38 -5.31
C SER A 130 -24.96 -5.77 -3.84
N GLY A 131 -23.75 -6.13 -3.41
CA GLY A 131 -23.47 -6.67 -2.08
C GLY A 131 -23.71 -8.18 -1.97
N ALA A 132 -23.86 -8.89 -3.09
CA ALA A 132 -23.95 -10.34 -3.11
C ALA A 132 -22.54 -10.95 -3.07
N VAL A 133 -22.36 -12.01 -2.27
CA VAL A 133 -21.10 -12.76 -2.24
C VAL A 133 -20.94 -13.51 -3.56
N VAL A 134 -19.85 -13.24 -4.27
CA VAL A 134 -19.49 -13.89 -5.53
C VAL A 134 -18.39 -14.93 -5.35
N GLU A 135 -17.56 -14.74 -4.33
CA GLU A 135 -16.45 -15.62 -3.99
C GLU A 135 -16.18 -15.55 -2.49
N THR A 136 -15.72 -16.65 -1.91
CA THR A 136 -15.25 -16.70 -0.52
C THR A 136 -13.90 -17.41 -0.51
N ASP A 137 -12.87 -16.67 -0.09
CA ASP A 137 -11.58 -17.25 0.27
C ASP A 137 -11.68 -17.91 1.63
N THR A 138 -11.13 -19.12 1.76
CA THR A 138 -10.99 -19.79 3.06
C THR A 138 -9.83 -19.19 3.84
N ALA A 139 -9.92 -19.15 5.17
CA ALA A 139 -8.82 -18.73 6.01
C ALA A 139 -7.57 -19.61 5.76
N TYR A 140 -6.40 -18.97 5.67
CA TYR A 140 -5.13 -19.65 5.50
C TYR A 140 -4.01 -18.94 6.27
N SER A 141 -2.91 -19.66 6.48
CA SER A 141 -1.68 -19.09 7.01
C SER A 141 -0.55 -19.33 6.02
N VAL A 142 0.36 -18.38 5.93
CA VAL A 142 1.53 -18.46 5.07
C VAL A 142 2.78 -18.16 5.89
N THR A 143 3.81 -18.99 5.75
CA THR A 143 5.15 -18.61 6.24
C THR A 143 5.85 -17.84 5.14
N ALA A 144 6.55 -16.75 5.46
CA ALA A 144 7.26 -16.00 4.44
C ALA A 144 8.53 -15.34 5.00
N ALA A 145 9.47 -15.09 4.11
CA ALA A 145 10.54 -14.13 4.32
C ALA A 145 10.31 -12.92 3.40
N VAL A 146 10.24 -11.73 3.98
CA VAL A 146 10.03 -10.47 3.27
C VAL A 146 11.30 -9.65 3.36
N ASP A 147 11.90 -9.37 2.21
CA ASP A 147 13.03 -8.47 2.10
C ASP A 147 12.50 -7.07 1.82
N VAL A 148 12.83 -6.11 2.68
CA VAL A 148 12.46 -4.70 2.55
C VAL A 148 13.69 -3.82 2.47
N VAL A 149 13.63 -2.80 1.61
CA VAL A 149 14.72 -1.85 1.37
C VAL A 149 14.32 -0.44 1.79
N TRP A 150 15.22 0.26 2.46
CA TRP A 150 15.07 1.66 2.80
C TRP A 150 15.50 2.53 1.62
N THR A 151 14.61 3.40 1.13
CA THR A 151 14.87 4.25 -0.05
C THR A 151 15.46 5.62 0.30
N GLY A 152 15.82 5.83 1.55
CA GLY A 152 16.19 7.14 2.11
C GLY A 152 15.02 7.81 2.84
N THR A 153 13.78 7.55 2.43
CA THR A 153 12.58 8.16 3.03
C THR A 153 11.57 7.15 3.57
N GLN A 154 11.52 5.94 3.03
CA GLN A 154 10.55 4.92 3.43
C GLN A 154 11.08 3.50 3.14
N TRP A 155 10.43 2.51 3.73
CA TRP A 155 10.60 1.11 3.35
C TRP A 155 9.83 0.79 2.06
N GLN A 156 10.36 -0.12 1.26
CA GLN A 156 9.67 -0.76 0.14
C GLN A 156 9.90 -2.27 0.18
N VAL A 157 8.89 -3.05 -0.18
CA VAL A 157 9.04 -4.51 -0.34
C VAL A 157 9.84 -4.80 -1.59
N ALA A 158 11.02 -5.38 -1.42
CA ALA A 158 11.91 -5.77 -2.51
C ALA A 158 11.61 -7.19 -2.99
N GLN A 159 11.30 -8.09 -2.06
CA GLN A 159 11.04 -9.49 -2.37
C GLN A 159 10.18 -10.14 -1.29
N VAL A 160 9.36 -11.11 -1.68
CA VAL A 160 8.66 -12.03 -0.78
C VAL A 160 9.01 -13.45 -1.20
N ARG A 161 9.40 -14.31 -0.26
CA ARG A 161 9.89 -15.68 -0.49
C ARG A 161 9.20 -16.66 0.45
N GLY A 162 9.13 -17.92 0.01
CA GLY A 162 8.70 -19.05 0.86
C GLY A 162 7.20 -19.13 1.09
N VAL A 163 6.39 -18.52 0.19
CA VAL A 163 4.93 -18.56 0.20
C VAL A 163 4.46 -20.01 -0.01
N GLU A 164 4.39 -20.78 1.08
CA GLU A 164 3.94 -22.18 1.14
C GLU A 164 2.66 -22.32 1.95
#